data_AF-A0A5B8YQ88-F1
#
_entry.id   AF-A0A5B8YQ88-F1
#
_cell.length_a   1.000
_cell.length_b   1.000
_cell.length_c   1.000
_cell.angle_alpha   90.00
_cell.angle_beta   90.00
_cell.angle_gamma   90.00
#
_symmetry.space_group_name_H-M   'P 1'
#
loop_
_entity.id
_entity.type
_entity.pdbx_description
1 polymer ?
#
loop_
_entity_poly.entity_id
_entity_poly.type
_entity_poly.pdbx_seq_one_letter_code
_entity_poly.pdbx_strand_id
1 'polypeptide(L)'
;MKKFNSLFMDCSNTAHCCDKAQYDEASFFEKIQIHIHLLFCKPCKKYTDNNNKLTELVKKANLKTCSEAEKKAWKEEIKNENLHNSGKSNL
;
A
#
# COMPACT_ATOMS: atom_id res chain seq x y z
N MET A 1 24.76 20.92 -4.38
CA MET A 1 23.46 21.16 -3.71
C MET A 1 23.74 21.30 -2.22
N LYS A 2 23.33 22.43 -1.61
CA LYS A 2 23.75 22.80 -0.25
C LYS A 2 23.03 21.94 0.78
N LYS A 3 23.81 21.17 1.55
CA LYS A 3 23.41 20.47 2.77
C LYS A 3 23.03 21.53 3.82
N PHE A 4 21.74 21.68 4.11
CA PHE A 4 21.30 22.46 5.27
C PHE A 4 21.15 21.51 6.47
N ASN A 5 22.05 21.72 7.41
CA ASN A 5 22.31 20.88 8.57
C ASN A 5 21.13 20.79 9.54
N SER A 6 20.91 19.57 10.02
CA SER A 6 20.58 19.20 11.40
C SER A 6 19.16 19.39 11.97
N LEU A 7 18.18 19.92 11.24
CA LEU A 7 16.77 19.95 11.70
C LEU A 7 15.80 19.17 10.80
N PHE A 8 16.29 18.61 9.71
CA PHE A 8 15.51 17.96 8.68
C PHE A 8 16.04 16.54 8.48
N MET A 9 15.21 15.53 8.73
CA MET A 9 15.51 14.16 8.31
C MET A 9 15.87 14.16 6.82
N ASP A 10 16.88 13.37 6.45
CA ASP A 10 17.21 13.17 5.04
C ASP A 10 16.01 12.54 4.32
N CYS A 11 15.67 13.02 3.12
CA CYS A 11 14.53 12.52 2.36
C CYS A 11 14.65 11.01 2.09
N SER A 12 15.87 10.49 1.95
CA SER A 12 16.16 9.06 1.77
C SER A 12 15.72 8.23 2.98
N ASN A 13 16.07 8.66 4.19
CA ASN A 13 15.65 8.03 5.44
C ASN A 13 14.17 8.28 5.76
N THR A 14 13.59 9.35 5.22
CA THR A 14 12.18 9.73 5.46
C THR A 14 11.20 8.92 4.61
N ALA A 15 11.62 8.34 3.48
CA ALA A 15 10.75 7.52 2.63
C ALA A 15 10.09 6.37 3.43
N HIS A 16 10.89 5.64 4.20
CA HIS A 16 10.42 4.56 5.07
C HIS A 16 9.48 5.05 6.18
N CYS A 17 9.75 6.23 6.75
CA CYS A 17 8.89 6.82 7.77
C CYS A 17 7.55 7.31 7.18
N CYS A 18 7.56 7.89 5.98
CA CYS A 18 6.35 8.26 5.25
C CYS A 18 5.48 7.04 4.94
N ASP A 19 6.09 5.94 4.51
CA ASP A 19 5.37 4.68 4.25
C ASP A 19 4.77 4.12 5.54
N LYS A 20 5.54 4.05 6.63
CA LYS A 20 5.03 3.66 7.95
C LYS A 20 3.85 4.52 8.41
N ALA A 21 3.92 5.83 8.21
CA ALA A 21 2.83 6.73 8.57
C ALA A 21 1.56 6.46 7.76
N GLN A 22 1.70 6.07 6.48
CA GLN A 22 0.57 5.71 5.62
C GLN A 22 -0.15 4.41 6.07
N TYR A 23 0.60 3.44 6.59
CA TYR A 23 0.04 2.16 7.08
C TYR A 23 -0.29 2.16 8.57
N ASP A 24 -0.27 3.33 9.22
CA ASP A 24 -0.48 3.49 10.67
C ASP A 24 0.54 2.73 11.55
N GLU A 25 1.71 2.45 10.99
CA GLU A 25 2.83 1.75 11.63
C GLU A 25 3.85 2.72 12.26
N ALA A 26 3.70 4.02 12.01
CA ALA A 26 4.55 5.04 12.60
C ALA A 26 4.14 5.37 14.04
N SER A 27 5.14 5.48 14.92
CA SER A 27 4.96 5.99 16.27
C SER A 27 4.51 7.46 16.26
N PHE A 28 3.95 7.91 17.39
CA PHE A 28 3.45 9.28 17.54
C PHE A 28 4.53 10.34 17.25
N PHE A 29 5.77 10.13 17.73
CA PHE A 29 6.88 11.06 17.50
C PHE A 29 7.32 11.08 16.03
N GLU A 30 7.40 9.92 15.37
CA GLU A 30 7.69 9.84 13.94
C GLU A 30 6.64 10.59 13.11
N LYS A 31 5.35 10.46 13.46
CA LYS A 31 4.27 11.21 12.81
C LYS A 31 4.44 12.72 12.92
N ILE A 32 4.80 13.26 14.10
CA ILE A 32 5.05 14.70 14.27
C ILE A 32 6.24 15.15 13.42
N GLN A 33 7.33 14.38 13.41
CA GLN A 33 8.51 14.73 12.63
C GLN A 33 8.23 14.73 11.11
N ILE A 34 7.45 13.76 10.62
CA ILE A 34 7.01 13.72 9.22
C ILE A 34 6.16 14.94 8.88
N HIS A 35 5.18 15.30 9.72
CA HIS A 35 4.35 16.48 9.47
C HIS A 35 5.20 17.75 9.32
N ILE A 36 6.19 17.93 10.21
CA ILE A 36 7.13 19.06 10.10
C ILE A 36 7.93 18.96 8.79
N HIS A 37 8.45 17.78 8.42
CA HIS A 37 9.20 17.58 7.18
C HIS A 37 8.37 17.92 5.92
N LEU A 38 7.08 17.52 5.89
CA LEU A 38 6.17 17.80 4.76
C LEU A 38 5.89 19.29 4.56
N LEU A 39 6.03 20.13 5.59
CA LEU A 39 5.88 21.59 5.46
C LEU A 39 6.99 22.21 4.61
N PHE A 40 8.20 21.64 4.63
CA PHE A 40 9.38 22.22 3.97
C PHE A 40 9.84 21.42 2.76
N CYS A 41 9.49 20.14 2.66
CA CYS A 41 9.88 19.25 1.57
C CYS A 41 8.74 19.04 0.55
N LYS A 42 8.75 19.83 -0.53
CA LYS A 42 7.76 19.72 -1.62
C LYS A 42 7.69 18.32 -2.26
N PRO A 43 8.81 17.61 -2.53
CA PRO A 43 8.77 16.25 -3.07
C PRO A 43 8.03 15.26 -2.16
N CYS A 44 8.37 15.23 -0.86
CA CYS A 44 7.71 14.36 0.11
C CYS A 44 6.24 14.73 0.28
N LYS A 45 5.90 16.03 0.29
CA LYS A 45 4.51 16.48 0.29
C LYS A 45 3.72 15.93 -0.90
N LYS A 46 4.26 16.05 -2.12
CA LYS A 46 3.60 15.53 -3.34
C LYS A 46 3.43 14.00 -3.28
N TYR A 47 4.42 13.28 -2.77
CA TYR A 47 4.34 11.83 -2.58
C TYR A 47 3.20 11.45 -1.63
N THR A 48 3.17 12.07 -0.44
CA THR A 48 2.11 11.85 0.56
C THR A 48 0.73 12.22 0.01
N ASP A 49 0.60 13.36 -0.68
CA ASP A 49 -0.67 13.80 -1.27
C ASP A 49 -1.20 12.78 -2.31
N ASN A 50 -0.31 12.25 -3.17
CA ASN A 50 -0.67 11.23 -4.15
C ASN A 50 -1.13 9.92 -3.50
N ASN A 51 -0.43 9.48 -2.44
CA ASN A 51 -0.76 8.24 -1.73
C ASN A 51 -2.08 8.37 -0.94
N ASN A 52 -2.36 9.54 -0.38
CA ASN A 52 -3.64 9.85 0.25
C ASN A 52 -4.77 9.76 -0.78
N LYS A 53 -4.60 10.36 -1.96
CA LYS A 53 -5.57 10.28 -3.05
C LYS A 53 -5.81 8.84 -3.50
N LEU A 54 -4.75 8.03 -3.64
CA LEU A 54 -4.89 6.61 -3.96
C LEU A 54 -5.70 5.87 -2.89
N THR A 55 -5.39 6.09 -1.61
CA THR A 55 -6.10 5.49 -0.48
C THR A 55 -7.60 5.86 -0.49
N GLU A 56 -7.92 7.12 -0.77
CA GLU A 56 -9.31 7.56 -0.92
C GLU A 56 -10.02 6.88 -2.09
N LEU A 57 -9.36 6.75 -3.25
CA LEU A 57 -9.93 6.09 -4.42
C LEU A 57 -10.20 4.61 -4.14
N VAL A 58 -9.27 3.91 -3.49
CA VAL A 58 -9.44 2.50 -3.09
C VAL A 58 -10.60 2.35 -2.12
N LYS A 59 -10.73 3.24 -1.12
CA LYS A 59 -11.88 3.25 -0.19
C LYS A 59 -13.20 3.52 -0.91
N LYS A 60 -13.22 4.47 -1.86
CA LYS A 60 -14.41 4.80 -2.67
C LYS A 60 -14.81 3.69 -3.62
N ALA A 61 -13.85 2.91 -4.12
CA ALA A 61 -14.12 1.77 -5.01
C ALA A 61 -14.92 0.65 -4.33
N ASN A 62 -15.10 0.70 -2.99
CA ASN A 62 -15.87 -0.26 -2.20
C ASN A 62 -15.54 -1.71 -2.59
N LEU A 63 -14.24 -2.00 -2.65
CA LEU A 63 -13.74 -3.29 -3.10
C LEU A 63 -14.29 -4.38 -2.17
N LYS A 64 -15.07 -5.30 -2.73
CA LYS A 64 -15.49 -6.51 -2.04
C LYS A 64 -14.38 -7.53 -2.10
N THR A 65 -13.79 -7.83 -0.96
CA THR A 65 -12.85 -8.95 -0.82
C THR A 65 -13.64 -10.25 -0.77
N CYS A 66 -13.14 -11.32 -1.39
CA CYS A 66 -13.74 -12.63 -1.20
C CYS A 66 -13.49 -13.13 0.23
N SER A 67 -14.51 -13.73 0.83
CA SER A 67 -14.35 -14.49 2.06
C SER A 67 -13.46 -15.72 1.82
N GLU A 68 -12.85 -16.24 2.88
CA GLU A 68 -12.07 -17.49 2.77
C GLU A 68 -12.94 -18.68 2.33
N ALA A 69 -14.24 -18.66 2.63
CA ALA A 69 -15.19 -19.66 2.14
C ALA A 69 -15.39 -19.57 0.61
N GLU A 70 -15.66 -18.38 0.07
CA GLU A 70 -15.77 -18.15 -1.38
C GLU A 70 -14.47 -18.52 -2.10
N LYS A 71 -13.33 -18.11 -1.53
CA LYS A 71 -12.01 -18.44 -2.07
C LYS A 71 -11.75 -19.94 -2.12
N LYS A 72 -12.18 -20.69 -1.10
CA LYS A 72 -12.05 -22.15 -1.08
C LYS A 72 -12.98 -22.79 -2.12
N ALA A 73 -14.22 -22.34 -2.21
CA ALA A 73 -15.18 -22.82 -3.20
C ALA A 73 -14.65 -22.63 -4.64
N TRP A 74 -14.15 -21.44 -4.98
CA TRP A 74 -13.58 -21.18 -6.31
C TRP A 74 -12.34 -22.04 -6.60
N LYS A 75 -11.48 -22.28 -5.60
CA LYS A 75 -10.32 -23.17 -5.77
C LYS A 75 -10.73 -24.61 -6.06
N GLU A 76 -11.77 -25.10 -5.37
CA GLU A 76 -12.31 -26.44 -5.61
C GLU A 76 -12.98 -26.53 -6.98
N GLU A 77 -13.74 -25.51 -7.38
CA GLU A 77 -14.38 -25.42 -8.70
C GLU A 77 -13.35 -25.43 -9.84
N ILE A 78 -12.33 -24.57 -9.76
CA ILE A 78 -11.21 -24.53 -10.72
C ILE A 78 -10.49 -25.89 -10.77
N LYS A 79 -10.27 -26.54 -9.63
CA LYS A 79 -9.63 -27.87 -9.58
C LYS A 79 -10.48 -28.93 -10.29
N ASN A 80 -11.79 -28.91 -10.08
CA ASN A 80 -12.72 -29.84 -10.69
C ASN A 80 -12.82 -29.63 -12.21
N GLU A 81 -12.86 -28.38 -12.68
CA GLU A 81 -12.81 -28.06 -14.12
C GLU A 81 -11.52 -28.56 -14.77
N ASN A 82 -10.37 -28.33 -14.13
CA ASN A 82 -9.08 -28.80 -14.65
C ASN A 82 -9.01 -30.33 -14.75
N LEU A 83 -9.57 -31.05 -13.77
CA LEU A 83 -9.64 -32.52 -13.79
C LEU A 83 -10.56 -33.03 -14.91
N HIS A 84 -11.73 -32.41 -15.08
CA HIS A 84 -12.67 -32.76 -16.14
C HIS A 84 -12.11 -32.48 -17.54
N ASN A 85 -11.37 -31.39 -17.72
CA ASN A 85 -10.70 -31.07 -18.98
C ASN A 85 -9.52 -32.01 -19.29
N SER A 86 -8.81 -32.49 -18.26
CA SER A 86 -7.73 -33.49 -18.40
C SER A 86 -8.26 -34.89 -18.78
N GLY A 87 -9.52 -35.19 -18.46
CA GLY A 87 -10.19 -36.42 -18.89
C GLY A 87 -10.68 -36.38 -20.35
N LYS A 88 -10.94 -35.18 -20.89
CA LYS A 88 -11.42 -34.99 -22.28
C LYS A 88 -10.31 -34.93 -23.32
N SER A 89 -9.06 -34.68 -22.92
CA SER A 89 -7.89 -34.70 -23.83
C SER A 89 -7.35 -36.11 -24.11
N ASN A 90 -7.92 -37.14 -23.48
CA ASN A 90 -7.54 -38.55 -23.67
C ASN A 90 -8.62 -39.36 -24.44
N LEU A 91 -9.57 -38.68 -25.09
CA LEU A 91 -10.56 -39.29 -25.99
C LEU A 91 -10.44 -38.68 -27.39
#